data_AF-A0A3Q0JHV8-F1
#
_entry.id   AF-A0A3Q0JHV8-F1
#
_cell.length_a   1.000
_cell.length_b   1.000
_cell.length_c   1.000
_cell.angle_alpha   90.00
_cell.angle_beta   90.00
_cell.angle_gamma   90.00
#
_symmetry.space_group_name_H-M   'P 1'
#
loop_
_entity.id
_entity.type
_entity.pdbx_description
1 polymer ?
#
loop_
_entity_poly.entity_id
_entity_poly.type
_entity_poly.pdbx_seq_one_letter_code
_entity_poly.pdbx_strand_id
1 'polypeptide(L)'
;NNVPNKFEMKIRRNNILEDSYRIVSSVNRVEHLKTKLWIEFEGEVGLDYGGLAREWFFLLSKEMFNPYYGLFEYSAMDNYTLQINPMSGLCNEEHLSYFKFIGRIAGMAVYHGKLLDAFFIRPFYKTHVFCIDR
;
A
#
# COMPACT_ATOMS: atom_id res chain seq x y z
N ASN A 1 13.83 -24.57 0.82
CA ASN A 1 13.18 -23.27 1.12
C ASN A 1 11.78 -23.25 0.53
N ASN A 2 10.77 -23.61 1.32
CA ASN A 2 9.39 -23.78 0.84
C ASN A 2 8.65 -22.43 0.95
N VAL A 3 8.69 -21.62 -0.11
CA VAL A 3 7.87 -20.41 -0.22
C VAL A 3 6.50 -20.86 -0.73
N PRO A 4 5.39 -20.61 0.00
CA PRO A 4 4.05 -20.97 -0.44
C PRO A 4 3.74 -20.38 -1.81
N ASN A 5 2.98 -21.12 -2.63
CA ASN A 5 2.67 -20.70 -4.00
C ASN A 5 1.71 -19.49 -4.08
N LYS A 6 1.06 -19.13 -2.97
CA LYS A 6 0.12 -18.01 -2.87
C LYS A 6 0.23 -17.29 -1.53
N PHE A 7 -0.16 -16.02 -1.54
CA PHE A 7 -0.29 -15.18 -0.35
C PHE A 7 -1.76 -14.83 -0.13
N GLU A 8 -2.38 -15.48 0.85
CA GLU A 8 -3.79 -15.30 1.18
C GLU A 8 -3.99 -14.19 2.19
N MET A 9 -4.95 -13.31 1.89
CA MET A 9 -5.33 -12.20 2.75
C MET A 9 -6.85 -12.13 2.84
N LYS A 10 -7.36 -12.25 4.06
CA LYS A 10 -8.77 -12.07 4.40
C LYS A 10 -8.95 -10.72 5.06
N ILE A 11 -9.75 -9.85 4.44
CA ILE A 11 -9.81 -8.43 4.83
C ILE A 11 -11.27 -7.97 4.88
N ARG A 12 -11.58 -7.10 5.84
CA ARG A 12 -12.87 -6.39 5.89
C ARG A 12 -12.78 -5.10 5.11
N ARG A 13 -13.77 -4.81 4.26
CA ARG A 13 -13.82 -3.55 3.50
C ARG A 13 -13.78 -2.32 4.40
N ASN A 14 -14.53 -2.36 5.50
CA ASN A 14 -14.61 -1.26 6.47
C ASN A 14 -13.31 -1.04 7.26
N ASN A 15 -12.39 -2.00 7.25
CA ASN A 15 -11.16 -1.94 8.03
C ASN A 15 -9.92 -2.31 7.18
N ILE A 16 -9.98 -1.96 5.89
CA ILE A 16 -9.01 -2.43 4.89
C ILE A 16 -7.57 -2.05 5.23
N LEU A 17 -7.35 -0.84 5.76
CA LEU A 17 -6.01 -0.36 6.13
C LEU A 17 -5.42 -1.18 7.28
N GLU A 18 -6.15 -1.30 8.39
CA GLU A 18 -5.65 -1.98 9.59
C GLU A 18 -5.46 -3.48 9.36
N ASP A 19 -6.42 -4.14 8.71
CA ASP A 19 -6.33 -5.57 8.39
C ASP A 19 -5.15 -5.84 7.45
N SER A 20 -4.96 -5.01 6.42
CA SER A 20 -3.81 -5.12 5.50
C SER A 20 -2.49 -4.85 6.21
N TYR A 21 -2.44 -3.83 7.07
CA TYR A 21 -1.26 -3.49 7.86
C TYR A 21 -0.86 -4.66 8.74
N ARG A 22 -1.79 -5.23 9.51
CA ARG A 22 -1.52 -6.37 10.39
C ARG A 22 -0.95 -7.56 9.62
N ILE A 23 -1.56 -7.92 8.49
CA ILE A 23 -1.12 -9.06 7.69
C ILE A 23 0.24 -8.78 7.05
N VAL A 24 0.41 -7.69 6.30
CA VAL A 24 1.64 -7.41 5.54
C VAL A 24 2.82 -7.08 6.44
N SER A 25 2.60 -6.40 7.57
CA SER A 25 3.66 -6.10 8.54
C SER A 25 4.13 -7.34 9.30
N SER A 26 3.26 -8.34 9.51
CA SER A 26 3.63 -9.63 10.12
C SER A 26 4.50 -10.51 9.23
N VAL A 27 4.59 -10.22 7.93
CA VAL A 27 5.40 -11.00 7.00
C VAL A 27 6.89 -10.70 7.21
N ASN A 28 7.61 -11.70 7.70
CA ASN A 28 9.06 -11.62 7.92
C ASN A 28 9.87 -11.71 6.62
N ARG A 29 9.41 -12.53 5.67
CA ARG A 29 10.11 -12.79 4.40
C ARG A 29 9.38 -12.15 3.23
N VAL A 30 10.02 -11.16 2.61
CA VAL A 30 9.45 -10.36 1.51
C VAL A 30 9.12 -11.23 0.29
N GLU A 31 9.78 -12.38 0.13
CA GLU A 31 9.50 -13.35 -0.93
C GLU A 31 8.06 -13.87 -0.89
N HIS A 32 7.42 -13.92 0.29
CA HIS A 32 6.00 -14.28 0.39
C HIS A 32 5.09 -13.27 -0.30
N LEU A 33 5.42 -11.97 -0.22
CA LEU A 33 4.66 -10.88 -0.85
C LEU A 33 4.77 -10.89 -2.39
N LYS A 34 5.78 -11.59 -2.93
CA LYS A 34 5.99 -11.78 -4.37
C LYS A 34 5.20 -12.96 -4.95
N THR A 35 4.59 -13.78 -4.11
CA THR A 35 3.78 -14.93 -4.55
C THR A 35 2.42 -14.45 -5.05
N LYS A 36 1.64 -15.33 -5.70
CA LYS A 36 0.34 -14.97 -6.25
C LYS A 36 -0.59 -14.45 -5.14
N LEU A 37 -1.04 -13.20 -5.26
CA LEU A 37 -1.96 -12.59 -4.29
C LEU A 37 -3.34 -13.23 -4.38
N TRP A 38 -3.88 -13.58 -3.23
CA TRP A 38 -5.20 -14.16 -3.09
C TRP A 38 -5.99 -13.35 -2.05
N ILE A 39 -6.78 -12.40 -2.54
CA ILE A 39 -7.55 -11.49 -1.70
C ILE A 39 -8.98 -12.01 -1.56
N GLU A 40 -9.48 -12.06 -0.34
CA GLU A 40 -10.85 -12.42 0.01
C GLU A 40 -11.42 -11.32 0.92
N PHE A 41 -12.50 -10.66 0.47
CA PHE A 41 -13.23 -9.76 1.34
C PHE A 41 -14.20 -10.56 2.22
N GLU A 42 -14.20 -10.29 3.51
CA GLU A 42 -15.07 -10.99 4.45
C GLU A 42 -16.55 -10.79 4.06
N GLY A 43 -17.29 -11.90 3.96
CA GLY A 43 -18.70 -11.89 3.57
C GLY A 43 -18.96 -11.87 2.06
N GLU A 44 -17.92 -11.91 1.21
CA GLU A 44 -18.07 -11.92 -0.24
C GLU A 44 -17.58 -13.23 -0.87
N VAL A 45 -18.36 -13.80 -1.79
CA VAL A 45 -17.95 -14.97 -2.56
C VAL A 45 -17.03 -14.50 -3.69
N GLY A 46 -15.73 -14.73 -3.54
CA GLY A 46 -14.72 -14.36 -4.53
C GLY A 46 -14.84 -15.17 -5.82
N LEU A 47 -15.49 -14.58 -6.83
CA LEU A 47 -15.64 -15.18 -8.16
C LEU A 47 -14.47 -14.84 -9.10
N ASP A 48 -13.87 -13.66 -8.95
CA ASP A 48 -12.71 -13.20 -9.74
C ASP A 48 -11.59 -12.64 -8.84
N TYR A 49 -10.64 -13.51 -8.49
CA TYR A 49 -9.49 -13.17 -7.65
C TYR A 49 -8.56 -12.12 -8.28
N GLY A 50 -8.54 -12.00 -9.62
CA GLY A 50 -7.74 -10.99 -10.31
C GLY A 50 -8.31 -9.59 -10.15
N GLY A 51 -9.64 -9.48 -10.21
CA GLY A 51 -10.41 -8.28 -9.92
C GLY A 51 -10.28 -7.83 -8.47
N LEU A 52 -10.41 -8.76 -7.52
CA LEU A 52 -10.32 -8.45 -6.08
C LEU A 52 -8.95 -7.91 -5.67
N ALA A 53 -7.85 -8.44 -6.23
CA ALA A 53 -6.52 -7.90 -5.96
C ALA A 53 -6.38 -6.45 -6.47
N ARG A 54 -6.92 -6.15 -7.66
CA ARG A 54 -6.93 -4.80 -8.22
C ARG A 54 -7.76 -3.86 -7.35
N GLU A 55 -8.94 -4.30 -6.95
CA GLU A 55 -9.84 -3.53 -6.09
C GLU A 55 -9.21 -3.25 -4.73
N TRP A 56 -8.55 -4.25 -4.13
CA TRP A 56 -7.84 -4.07 -2.87
C TRP A 56 -6.75 -3.01 -2.94
N PHE A 57 -5.90 -3.03 -3.98
CA PHE A 57 -4.89 -1.97 -4.16
C PHE A 57 -5.51 -0.58 -4.29
N PHE A 58 -6.66 -0.47 -4.98
CA PHE A 58 -7.39 0.78 -5.18
C PHE A 58 -8.02 1.31 -3.89
N LEU A 59 -8.68 0.46 -3.11
CA LEU A 59 -9.29 0.86 -1.85
C LEU A 59 -8.22 1.17 -0.80
N LEU A 60 -7.16 0.36 -0.75
CA LEU A 60 -6.06 0.58 0.18
C LEU A 60 -5.32 1.88 -0.12
N SER A 61 -5.11 2.25 -1.39
CA SER A 61 -4.48 3.53 -1.71
C SER A 61 -5.28 4.71 -1.16
N LYS A 62 -6.61 4.69 -1.25
CA LYS A 62 -7.44 5.77 -0.69
C LYS A 62 -7.26 5.93 0.82
N GLU A 63 -7.20 4.82 1.56
CA GLU A 63 -6.99 4.87 3.01
C GLU A 63 -5.55 5.27 3.38
N MET A 64 -4.53 4.75 2.69
CA MET A 64 -3.13 5.10 2.98
C MET A 64 -2.84 6.59 2.81
N PHE A 65 -3.50 7.23 1.84
CA PHE A 65 -3.34 8.64 1.52
C PHE A 65 -4.38 9.55 2.16
N ASN A 66 -5.24 9.01 3.03
CA ASN A 66 -6.23 9.78 3.75
C ASN A 66 -5.53 10.68 4.79
N PRO A 67 -5.64 12.02 4.71
CA PRO A 67 -5.00 12.93 5.66
C PRO A 67 -5.45 12.72 7.10
N TYR A 68 -6.61 12.08 7.31
CA TYR A 68 -7.12 11.74 8.64
C TYR A 68 -6.16 10.88 9.46
N TYR A 69 -5.36 10.02 8.83
CA TYR A 69 -4.36 9.21 9.53
C TYR A 69 -3.08 9.97 9.89
N GLY A 70 -2.95 11.23 9.45
CA GLY A 70 -1.80 12.08 9.76
C GLY A 70 -0.48 11.65 9.11
N LEU A 71 -0.49 10.66 8.21
CA LEU A 71 0.72 10.15 7.53
C LEU A 71 1.13 11.07 6.36
N PHE A 72 0.17 11.54 5.58
CA PHE A 72 0.37 12.42 4.45
C PHE A 72 -0.52 13.66 4.59
N GLU A 73 -0.07 14.76 3.99
CA GLU A 73 -0.83 16.01 3.87
C GLU A 73 -0.77 16.52 2.43
N TYR A 74 -1.76 17.33 2.04
CA TYR A 74 -1.72 18.01 0.74
C TYR A 74 -0.59 19.05 0.73
N SER A 75 0.21 19.06 -0.32
CA SER A 75 1.25 20.07 -0.49
C SER A 75 0.60 21.44 -0.73
N ALA A 76 1.06 22.44 0.01
CA ALA A 76 0.58 23.82 -0.13
C ALA A 76 0.79 24.42 -1.53
N MET A 77 1.66 23.83 -2.35
CA MET A 77 1.95 24.30 -3.70
C MET A 77 0.95 23.78 -4.75
N ASP A 78 0.32 22.63 -4.53
CA ASP A 78 -0.66 22.03 -5.44
C ASP A 78 -1.61 21.11 -4.65
N ASN A 79 -2.91 21.45 -4.57
CA ASN A 79 -3.98 20.69 -3.89
C ASN A 79 -4.18 19.25 -4.43
N TYR A 80 -3.39 18.82 -5.41
CA TYR A 80 -3.45 17.51 -6.05
C TYR A 80 -2.28 16.61 -5.67
N THR A 81 -1.35 17.09 -4.86
CA THR A 81 -0.12 16.37 -4.56
C THR A 81 0.05 16.14 -3.07
N LEU A 82 0.43 14.92 -2.69
CA LEU A 82 0.60 14.53 -1.29
C LEU A 82 2.07 14.51 -0.91
N GLN A 83 2.38 15.05 0.26
CA GLN A 83 3.70 15.00 0.90
C GLN A 83 3.63 14.30 2.26
N ILE A 84 4.75 13.74 2.71
CA ILE A 84 4.85 13.16 4.05
C ILE A 84 4.61 14.27 5.07
N ASN A 85 3.68 14.05 6.01
CA ASN A 85 3.43 15.02 7.07
C ASN A 85 4.64 15.05 8.03
N PRO A 86 5.37 16.18 8.16
CA PRO A 86 6.51 16.27 9.06
C PRO A 86 6.10 16.11 10.53
N MET A 87 4.84 16.35 10.87
CA MET A 87 4.25 16.19 12.20
C MET A 87 3.62 14.79 12.41
N SER A 88 3.81 13.85 11.48
CA SER A 88 3.22 12.50 11.55
C SER A 88 3.54 11.77 12.85
N GLY A 89 4.72 11.97 13.43
CA GLY A 89 5.12 11.35 14.70
C GLY A 89 4.39 11.89 15.94
N LEU A 90 3.77 13.07 15.85
CA LEU A 90 2.90 13.61 16.90
C LEU A 90 1.47 13.10 16.77
N CYS A 91 1.03 12.82 15.54
CA CYS A 91 -0.30 12.30 15.27
C CYS A 91 -0.40 10.77 15.43
N ASN A 92 0.71 10.05 15.22
CA ASN A 92 0.74 8.59 15.26
C ASN A 92 2.13 8.10 15.69
N GLU A 93 2.22 7.49 16.87
CA GLU A 93 3.47 6.93 17.41
C GLU A 93 4.05 5.81 16.50
N GLU A 94 3.19 5.09 15.81
CA GLU A 94 3.55 3.98 14.91
C GLU A 94 3.80 4.44 13.45
N HIS A 95 3.89 5.75 13.19
CA HIS A 95 4.01 6.30 11.83
C HIS A 95 5.15 5.67 11.01
N LEU A 96 6.31 5.35 11.61
CA LEU A 96 7.43 4.70 10.93
C LEU A 96 7.08 3.31 10.44
N SER A 97 6.32 2.55 11.23
CA SER A 97 5.85 1.23 10.84
C SER A 97 4.84 1.32 9.69
N TYR A 98 3.95 2.32 9.73
CA TYR A 98 3.05 2.63 8.63
C TYR A 98 3.80 3.02 7.35
N PHE A 99 4.84 3.85 7.41
CA PHE A 99 5.66 4.17 6.23
C PHE A 99 6.35 2.95 5.65
N LYS A 100 6.87 2.06 6.50
CA LYS A 100 7.45 0.78 6.06
C LYS A 100 6.40 -0.10 5.38
N PHE A 101 5.19 -0.16 5.93
CA PHE A 101 4.06 -0.86 5.33
C PHE A 101 3.70 -0.27 3.96
N ILE A 102 3.55 1.06 3.84
CA ILE A 102 3.27 1.75 2.57
C ILE A 102 4.36 1.44 1.54
N GLY A 103 5.63 1.44 1.94
CA GLY A 103 6.74 1.05 1.07
C GLY A 103 6.65 -0.39 0.57
N ARG A 104 6.22 -1.33 1.41
CA ARG A 104 5.96 -2.73 1.01
C ARG A 104 4.82 -2.82 0.01
N ILE A 105 3.71 -2.09 0.24
CA ILE A 105 2.57 -2.04 -0.67
C ILE A 105 2.95 -1.46 -2.04
N ALA A 106 3.73 -0.38 -2.06
CA ALA A 106 4.26 0.20 -3.30
C ALA A 106 5.14 -0.80 -4.07
N GLY A 107 6.03 -1.51 -3.38
CA GLY A 107 6.84 -2.57 -3.98
C GLY A 107 6.00 -3.73 -4.52
N MET A 108 4.96 -4.14 -3.81
CA MET A 108 4.01 -5.16 -4.27
C MET A 108 3.24 -4.70 -5.51
N ALA A 109 2.78 -3.45 -5.55
CA ALA A 109 2.07 -2.89 -6.69
C ALA A 109 2.94 -2.90 -7.96
N VAL A 110 4.20 -2.48 -7.85
CA VAL A 110 5.18 -2.52 -8.95
C VAL A 110 5.44 -3.96 -9.40
N TYR A 111 5.70 -4.88 -8.45
CA TYR A 111 6.01 -6.27 -8.77
C TYR A 111 4.86 -7.00 -9.46
N HIS A 112 3.62 -6.78 -9.00
CA HIS A 112 2.41 -7.43 -9.54
C HIS A 112 1.78 -6.68 -10.72
N GLY A 113 2.39 -5.57 -11.16
CA GLY A 113 1.86 -4.74 -12.26
C GLY A 113 0.49 -4.13 -11.95
N LYS A 114 0.25 -3.75 -10.68
CA LYS A 114 -0.99 -3.13 -10.22
C LYS A 114 -0.78 -1.64 -10.00
N LEU A 115 -1.81 -0.85 -10.30
CA LEU A 115 -1.79 0.60 -10.11
C LEU A 115 -2.31 0.93 -8.71
N LEU A 116 -1.60 1.81 -8.01
CA LEU A 116 -2.10 2.50 -6.82
C LEU A 116 -2.79 3.79 -7.29
N ASP A 117 -3.97 4.08 -6.78
CA ASP A 117 -4.63 5.37 -7.00
C ASP A 117 -4.01 6.40 -6.06
N ALA A 118 -2.80 6.84 -6.43
CA ALA A 118 -1.95 7.71 -5.64
C ALA A 118 -1.36 8.80 -6.53
N PHE A 119 -1.85 10.03 -6.41
CA PHE A 119 -1.25 11.20 -7.04
C PHE A 119 -0.05 11.67 -6.21
N PHE A 120 1.06 10.92 -6.28
CA PHE A 120 2.31 11.36 -5.68
C PHE A 120 2.85 12.61 -6.39
N ILE A 121 3.54 13.49 -5.65
CA ILE A 121 4.23 14.65 -6.21
C ILE A 121 5.13 14.19 -7.40
N ARG A 122 5.06 14.90 -8.54
CA ARG A 122 5.91 14.65 -9.73
C ARG A 122 7.44 14.52 -9.47
N PRO A 123 8.04 15.13 -8.43
CA PRO A 123 9.46 14.91 -8.11
C PRO A 123 9.79 13.51 -7.59
N PHE A 124 8.85 12.73 -7.03
CA PHE A 124 9.15 11.35 -6.57
C PHE A 124 9.50 10.42 -7.74
N TYR A 125 8.87 10.61 -8.90
CA TYR A 125 9.22 9.90 -10.13
C TYR A 125 10.58 10.35 -10.70
N LYS A 126 10.96 11.62 -10.50
CA LYS A 126 12.17 12.19 -11.12
C LYS A 126 13.47 11.84 -10.38
N THR A 127 13.44 11.56 -9.09
CA THR A 127 14.68 11.28 -8.32
C THR A 127 15.05 9.79 -8.29
N HIS A 128 14.12 8.85 -8.42
CA HIS A 128 14.43 7.40 -8.34
C HIS A 128 14.28 6.63 -9.66
N VAL A 129 13.50 7.10 -10.64
CA VAL A 129 13.41 6.43 -11.96
C VAL A 129 14.52 6.89 -12.92
N PHE A 130 14.99 8.14 -12.80
CA PHE A 130 16.03 8.68 -13.68
C PHE A 130 17.48 8.35 -13.27
N CYS A 131 17.71 7.60 -12.20
CA CYS A 131 19.06 7.08 -11.85
C CYS A 131 19.31 5.64 -12.35
N ILE A 132 18.39 5.04 -13.11
CA ILE A 132 18.63 3.76 -13.80
C ILE A 132 19.09 3.98 -15.26
N ASP A 133 18.95 5.21 -15.79
CA ASP A 133 19.39 5.59 -17.13
C ASP A 133 20.51 6.66 -17.13
N ARG A 134 21.44 6.61 -16.17
CA ARG A 134 22.72 7.33 -16.32
C ARG A 134 23.91 6.57 -15.75
#